data_AF-A0A376UEV2-F1
#
_entry.id   AF-A0A376UEV2-F1
#
_cell.length_a   1.000
_cell.length_b   1.000
_cell.length_c   1.000
_cell.angle_alpha   90.00
_cell.angle_beta   90.00
_cell.angle_gamma   90.00
#
_symmetry.space_group_name_H-M   'P 1'
#
loop_
_entity.id
_entity.type
_entity.pdbx_description
1 polymer ?
#
loop_
_entity_poly.entity_id
_entity_poly.type
_entity_poly.pdbx_seq_one_letter_code
_entity_poly.pdbx_strand_id
1 'polypeptide(L)'
;MKSILASRIAHRVEVPYPYSSAADLQKHCQETGLSLSGLMMKNELALHSKEELEQHLANVWEVMRGGIERGISTEGVLPGKLRVPRRAAALRRMLVSQDKHH
;
A
#
# COMPACT_ATOMS: atom_id res chain seq x y z
N MET A 1 20.07 -22.78 -39.89
CA MET A 1 19.57 -21.40 -39.91
C MET A 1 19.33 -20.94 -38.48
N LYS A 2 19.97 -19.85 -38.08
CA LYS A 2 19.92 -19.24 -36.74
C LYS A 2 18.65 -18.38 -36.61
N SER A 3 17.95 -18.49 -35.50
CA SER A 3 17.01 -17.49 -34.95
C SER A 3 16.79 -17.94 -33.50
N ILE A 4 17.56 -17.45 -32.51
CA ILE A 4 17.52 -16.11 -31.93
C ILE A 4 16.06 -15.69 -31.68
N LEU A 5 15.51 -16.15 -30.56
CA LEU A 5 14.70 -15.29 -29.72
C LEU A 5 15.37 -15.27 -28.35
N ALA A 6 15.84 -14.07 -28.02
CA ALA A 6 16.73 -13.77 -26.92
C ALA A 6 16.18 -14.30 -25.59
N SER A 7 17.10 -14.93 -24.85
CA SER A 7 17.09 -14.96 -23.40
C SER A 7 16.64 -13.61 -22.86
N ARG A 8 15.40 -13.54 -22.36
CA ARG A 8 15.01 -12.53 -21.39
C ARG A 8 15.83 -12.88 -20.15
N ILE A 9 17.03 -12.32 -20.04
CA ILE A 9 17.73 -12.30 -18.76
C ILE A 9 16.83 -11.47 -17.85
N ALA A 10 15.94 -12.15 -17.13
CA ALA A 10 15.29 -11.58 -15.97
C ALA A 10 16.45 -11.25 -15.04
N HIS A 11 16.80 -9.98 -14.96
CA HIS A 11 17.74 -9.48 -13.98
C HIS A 11 17.06 -9.71 -12.62
N ARG A 12 17.19 -10.92 -12.07
CA ARG A 12 16.72 -11.25 -10.72
C ARG A 12 17.58 -10.41 -9.80
N VAL A 13 17.05 -9.27 -9.39
CA VAL A 13 17.65 -8.53 -8.29
C VAL A 13 17.49 -9.42 -7.07
N GLU A 14 18.60 -9.80 -6.46
CA GLU A 14 18.61 -10.66 -5.29
C GLU A 14 18.21 -9.84 -4.06
N VAL A 15 17.18 -10.29 -3.36
CA VAL A 15 16.76 -9.73 -2.07
C VAL A 15 17.11 -10.71 -0.95
N PRO A 16 17.36 -10.23 0.28
CA PRO A 16 17.79 -11.09 1.40
C PRO A 16 16.81 -12.21 1.76
N TYR A 17 15.50 -11.96 1.61
CA TYR A 17 14.45 -12.91 1.98
C TYR A 17 13.50 -13.16 0.81
N PRO A 18 13.92 -13.91 -0.23
CA PRO A 18 13.10 -14.19 -1.39
C PRO A 18 11.93 -15.11 -1.00
N TYR A 19 10.76 -14.88 -1.58
CA TYR A 19 9.56 -15.68 -1.31
C TYR A 19 8.71 -15.84 -2.56
N SER A 20 7.97 -16.94 -2.62
CA SER A 20 7.01 -17.28 -3.67
C SER A 20 5.64 -17.65 -3.11
N SER A 21 5.55 -17.83 -1.80
CA SER A 21 4.33 -18.19 -1.08
C SER A 21 4.24 -17.49 0.28
N ALA A 22 3.05 -17.48 0.86
CA ALA A 22 2.87 -17.02 2.24
C ALA A 22 3.59 -17.91 3.26
N ALA A 23 3.79 -19.20 2.97
CA ALA A 23 4.53 -20.12 3.83
C ALA A 23 6.02 -19.75 3.90
N ASP A 24 6.61 -19.33 2.77
CA ASP A 24 8.00 -18.85 2.73
C ASP A 24 8.18 -17.62 3.64
N LEU A 25 7.25 -16.66 3.59
CA LEU A 25 7.25 -15.47 4.45
C LEU A 25 7.17 -15.83 5.94
N GLN A 26 6.28 -16.77 6.30
CA GLN A 26 6.16 -17.24 7.68
C GLN A 26 7.44 -17.91 8.16
N LYS A 27 8.02 -18.79 7.34
CA LYS A 27 9.29 -19.45 7.63
C LYS A 27 10.39 -18.42 7.89
N HIS A 28 10.57 -17.44 7.01
CA HIS A 28 11.58 -16.40 7.19
C HIS A 28 11.34 -15.56 8.46
N CYS A 29 10.08 -15.22 8.78
CA CYS A 29 9.76 -14.51 10.03
C CYS A 29 10.13 -15.34 11.26
N GLN A 30 9.85 -16.65 11.24
CA GLN A 30 10.19 -17.57 12.33
C GLN A 30 11.71 -17.74 12.50
N GLU A 31 12.45 -17.89 11.39
CA GLU A 31 13.89 -18.10 11.40
C GLU A 31 14.67 -16.84 11.80
N THR A 32 14.20 -15.65 11.40
CA THR A 32 14.89 -14.38 11.67
C THR A 32 14.42 -13.66 12.94
N GLY A 33 13.23 -13.99 13.44
CA GLY A 33 12.56 -13.24 14.50
C GLY A 33 12.05 -11.86 14.07
N LEU A 34 12.15 -11.52 12.78
CA LEU A 34 11.62 -10.27 12.26
C LEU A 34 10.09 -10.34 12.10
N SER A 35 9.42 -9.20 12.31
CA SER A 35 8.04 -9.05 11.83
C SER A 35 8.00 -9.11 10.30
N LEU A 36 6.83 -9.41 9.73
CA LEU A 36 6.63 -9.36 8.28
C LEU A 36 7.03 -7.99 7.70
N SER A 37 6.70 -6.90 8.39
CA SER A 37 7.09 -5.54 7.98
C SER A 37 8.60 -5.32 8.03
N GLY A 38 9.28 -5.85 9.04
CA GLY A 38 10.75 -5.79 9.14
C GLY A 38 11.43 -6.57 8.03
N LEU A 39 10.89 -7.75 7.69
CA LEU A 39 11.37 -8.57 6.58
C LEU A 39 11.17 -7.85 5.24
N MET A 40 10.00 -7.28 4.99
CA MET A 40 9.74 -6.48 3.79
C MET A 40 10.67 -5.26 3.70
N MET A 41 10.89 -4.56 4.81
CA MET A 41 11.83 -3.43 4.85
C MET A 41 13.25 -3.86 4.41
N LYS A 42 13.74 -5.02 4.86
CA LYS A 42 15.04 -5.54 4.43
C LYS A 42 15.11 -5.88 2.95
N ASN A 43 14.03 -6.43 2.39
CA ASN A 43 13.95 -6.69 0.96
C ASN A 43 13.89 -5.40 0.14
N GLU A 44 13.09 -4.42 0.54
CA GLU A 44 12.98 -3.15 -0.17
C GLU A 44 14.28 -2.34 -0.15
N LEU A 45 15.00 -2.36 0.99
CA LEU A 45 16.31 -1.71 1.10
C LEU A 45 17.42 -2.38 0.27
N ALA A 46 17.19 -3.59 -0.25
CA ALA A 46 18.09 -4.20 -1.22
C ALA A 46 17.83 -3.73 -2.66
N LEU A 47 16.66 -3.12 -2.91
CA LEU A 47 16.22 -2.63 -4.22
C LEU A 47 16.33 -1.11 -4.35
N HIS A 48 16.11 -0.40 -3.25
CA HIS A 48 16.00 1.05 -3.20
C HIS A 48 16.81 1.60 -2.02
N SER A 49 17.23 2.86 -2.10
CA SER A 49 17.75 3.55 -0.92
C SER A 49 16.66 3.73 0.13
N LYS A 50 17.07 3.92 1.38
CA LYS A 50 16.13 4.19 2.47
C LYS A 50 15.35 5.47 2.22
N GLU A 51 16.04 6.49 1.73
CA GLU A 51 15.49 7.81 1.45
C GLU A 51 14.41 7.75 0.36
N GLU A 52 14.66 7.05 -0.74
CA GLU A 52 13.69 6.86 -1.82
C GLU A 52 12.46 6.09 -1.34
N LEU A 53 12.66 5.03 -0.55
CA LEU A 53 11.57 4.23 -0.01
C LEU A 53 10.69 5.04 0.94
N GLU A 54 11.29 5.78 1.88
CA GLU A 54 10.56 6.63 2.83
C GLU A 54 9.79 7.74 2.11
N GLN A 55 10.40 8.40 1.11
CA GLN A 55 9.74 9.40 0.29
C GLN A 55 8.55 8.80 -0.49
N HIS A 56 8.73 7.61 -1.08
CA HIS A 56 7.65 6.94 -1.79
C HIS A 56 6.47 6.61 -0.87
N LEU A 57 6.74 6.00 0.30
CA LEU A 57 5.70 5.67 1.27
C LEU A 57 4.97 6.91 1.79
N ALA A 58 5.71 8.00 2.04
CA ALA A 58 5.12 9.28 2.41
C ALA A 58 4.20 9.83 1.31
N ASN A 59 4.63 9.76 0.04
CA ASN A 59 3.83 10.21 -1.09
C ASN A 59 2.54 9.39 -1.25
N VAL A 60 2.62 8.06 -1.11
CA VAL A 60 1.44 7.17 -1.15
C VAL A 60 0.47 7.53 -0.02
N TRP A 61 0.99 7.71 1.20
CA TRP A 61 0.20 8.15 2.34
C TRP A 61 -0.50 9.49 2.09
N GLU A 62 0.21 10.47 1.53
CA GLU A 62 -0.36 11.79 1.23
C GLU A 62 -1.52 11.71 0.22
N VAL A 63 -1.38 10.87 -0.81
CA VAL A 63 -2.46 10.63 -1.78
C VAL A 63 -3.68 9.99 -1.10
N MET A 64 -3.47 8.97 -0.25
CA MET A 64 -4.52 8.32 0.51
C MET A 64 -5.23 9.31 1.46
N ARG A 65 -4.45 10.08 2.22
CA ARG A 65 -4.94 11.12 3.14
C ARG A 65 -5.76 12.17 2.41
N GLY A 66 -5.27 12.67 1.27
CA GLY A 66 -6.02 13.59 0.44
C GLY A 66 -7.31 12.99 -0.11
N GLY A 67 -7.31 11.69 -0.45
CA GLY A 67 -8.51 10.94 -0.86
C GLY A 67 -9.55 10.86 0.26
N ILE A 68 -9.12 10.57 1.49
CA ILE A 68 -9.98 10.55 2.68
C ILE A 68 -10.58 11.93 2.90
N GLU A 69 -9.76 13.00 2.91
CA GLU A 69 -10.23 14.37 3.16
C GLU A 69 -11.28 14.80 2.11
N ARG A 70 -11.02 14.54 0.83
CA ARG A 70 -12.02 14.77 -0.23
C ARG A 70 -13.27 13.94 0.01
N GLY A 71 -13.13 12.66 0.36
CA GLY A 71 -14.26 11.75 0.57
C GLY A 71 -15.18 12.20 1.71
N ILE A 72 -14.61 12.67 2.82
CA ILE A 72 -15.36 13.08 4.02
C ILE A 72 -15.87 14.53 3.95
N SER A 73 -15.46 15.32 2.96
CA SER A 73 -15.95 16.69 2.74
C SER A 73 -16.91 16.81 1.55
N THR A 74 -16.82 15.91 0.57
CA THR A 74 -17.64 15.97 -0.65
C THR A 74 -19.06 15.47 -0.41
N GLU A 75 -20.04 16.34 -0.68
CA GLU A 75 -21.45 16.01 -0.60
C GLU A 75 -22.09 15.68 -1.96
N GLY A 76 -23.38 15.38 -1.94
CA GLY A 76 -24.19 15.15 -3.13
C GLY A 76 -24.34 13.67 -3.48
N VAL A 77 -24.60 13.42 -4.76
CA VAL A 77 -24.94 12.11 -5.29
C VAL A 77 -23.82 11.61 -6.21
N LEU A 78 -23.51 10.31 -6.13
CA LEU A 78 -22.54 9.68 -7.04
C LEU A 78 -23.05 9.77 -8.48
N PRO A 79 -22.17 10.07 -9.45
CA PRO A 79 -22.55 10.07 -10.85
C PRO A 79 -22.99 8.65 -11.27
N GLY A 80 -23.96 8.58 -12.20
CA GLY A 80 -24.50 7.33 -12.72
C GLY A 80 -26.00 7.15 -12.47
N LYS A 81 -26.56 6.07 -13.02
CA LYS A 81 -28.01 5.85 -13.06
C LYS A 81 -28.63 5.50 -11.70
N LEU A 82 -27.82 5.02 -10.75
CA LEU A 82 -28.28 4.54 -9.45
C LEU A 82 -28.55 5.65 -8.42
N ARG A 83 -28.16 6.90 -8.72
CA ARG A 83 -28.40 8.10 -7.87
C ARG A 83 -28.05 7.85 -6.38
N VAL A 84 -26.91 7.21 -6.12
CA VAL A 84 -26.51 6.84 -4.75
C VAL A 84 -25.98 8.06 -4.00
N PRO A 85 -26.53 8.43 -2.84
CA PRO A 85 -26.02 9.55 -2.05
C PRO A 85 -24.64 9.25 -1.45
N ARG A 86 -23.76 10.25 -1.42
CA ARG A 86 -22.48 10.17 -0.70
C ARG A 86 -22.75 10.20 0.81
N ARG A 87 -22.26 9.20 1.54
CA ARG A 87 -22.56 9.02 2.98
C ARG A 87 -21.48 9.55 3.91
N ALA A 88 -20.23 9.63 3.45
CA ALA A 88 -19.07 9.91 4.29
C ALA A 88 -19.13 11.29 4.97
N ALA A 89 -19.55 12.35 4.26
CA ALA A 89 -19.61 13.69 4.82
C ALA A 89 -20.64 13.83 5.95
N ALA A 90 -21.83 13.24 5.75
CA ALA A 90 -22.86 13.19 6.80
C ALA A 90 -22.37 12.37 8.01
N LEU A 91 -21.75 11.21 7.78
CA LEU A 91 -21.18 10.37 8.83
C LEU A 91 -20.13 11.12 9.65
N ARG A 92 -19.20 11.84 9.00
CA ARG A 92 -18.20 12.65 9.70
C ARG A 92 -18.85 13.68 10.62
N ARG A 93 -19.88 14.41 10.15
CA ARG A 93 -20.59 15.38 10.99
C ARG A 93 -21.20 14.73 12.24
N MET A 94 -21.83 13.58 12.06
CA MET A 94 -22.42 12.84 13.18
C MET A 94 -21.35 12.46 14.21
N LEU A 95 -20.25 11.83 13.78
CA LEU A 95 -19.17 11.40 14.66
C LEU A 95 -18.51 12.58 15.41
N VAL A 96 -18.17 13.66 14.69
CA VAL A 96 -17.56 14.86 15.29
C VAL A 96 -18.50 15.58 16.26
N SER A 97 -19.82 15.52 16.02
CA SER A 97 -20.80 16.10 16.94
C SER A 97 -21.03 15.26 18.20
N GLN A 98 -20.94 13.92 18.09
CA GLN A 98 -21.14 12.98 19.18
C GLN A 98 -19.91 12.85 20.09
N ASP A 99 -18.71 13.10 19.57
CA ASP A 99 -17.46 13.14 20.34
C ASP A 99 -17.39 14.27 21.37
N LYS A 100 -18.36 15.19 21.41
CA LYS A 100 -18.43 16.28 22.41
C LYS A 100 -19.01 15.85 23.77
N HIS A 101 -19.28 14.56 23.97
CA HIS A 101 -19.90 14.01 25.17
C HIS A 101 -19.03 12.99 25.95
N HIS A 102 -17.71 13.04 25.77
CA HIS A 102 -16.71 12.51 26.71
C HIS A 102 -15.79 13.66 27.16
#